data_AF-A0A1Q3M7W8-F1
#
_entry.id   AF-A0A1Q3M7W8-F1
#
_cell.length_a   1.000
_cell.length_b   1.000
_cell.length_c   1.000
_cell.angle_alpha   90.00
_cell.angle_beta   90.00
_cell.angle_gamma   90.00
#
_symmetry.space_group_name_H-M   'P 1'
#
loop_
_entity.id
_entity.type
_entity.pdbx_description
1 polymer ?
#
loop_
_entity_poly.entity_id
_entity_poly.type
_entity_poly.pdbx_seq_one_letter_code
_entity_poly.pdbx_strand_id
1 'polypeptide(L)'
;MTLQEDQLLPQHVAIIMDGNNRFAKKMQMQKGDGHREGKNVLDPIVEHCKSVGVKALTVFAFSSENWNRPQYEVDLLMKLLEDTIYEQLPRMEKFNIALRFIGDRSRLSDHLSDLMQYAEQKTAAFDSMTLTIAISYGGMWDMAHAAKCIAQDVLAGKVQTNHINVDLFDKYVSLNDLPAVDLLIRTGGDYRLSNFLLWQAAYAELYFTETLWPEFTVEELDYAFRVFSGRERRFG
;
A
#
# COMPACT_ATOMS: atom_id res chain seq x y z
N MET A 1 -12.18 22.08 -8.91
CA MET A 1 -11.35 22.47 -10.08
C MET A 1 -11.31 21.25 -10.98
N THR A 2 -11.98 21.30 -12.13
CA THR A 2 -11.95 20.22 -13.12
C THR A 2 -10.54 20.10 -13.67
N LEU A 3 -9.89 18.95 -13.46
CA LEU A 3 -8.63 18.61 -14.13
C LEU A 3 -8.86 18.74 -15.64
N GLN A 4 -8.10 19.63 -16.28
CA GLN A 4 -8.15 19.84 -17.73
C GLN A 4 -7.61 18.61 -18.46
N GLU A 5 -8.19 18.35 -19.63
CA GLU A 5 -7.82 17.29 -20.57
C GLU A 5 -6.30 17.26 -20.82
N ASP A 6 -5.72 16.06 -20.70
CA ASP A 6 -4.31 15.66 -20.87
C ASP A 6 -3.30 15.80 -19.71
N GLN A 7 -3.74 15.93 -18.45
CA GLN A 7 -2.83 15.62 -17.32
C GLN A 7 -2.71 14.10 -17.12
N LEU A 8 -1.52 13.55 -17.38
CA LEU A 8 -1.20 12.14 -17.17
C LEU A 8 -1.30 11.81 -15.67
N LEU A 9 -2.37 11.12 -15.26
CA LEU A 9 -2.57 10.66 -13.90
C LEU A 9 -1.83 9.34 -13.65
N PRO A 10 -1.25 9.14 -12.45
CA PRO A 10 -0.64 7.86 -12.10
C PRO A 10 -1.72 6.77 -12.07
N GLN A 11 -1.48 5.64 -12.73
CA GLN A 11 -2.38 4.49 -12.70
C GLN A 11 -2.29 3.77 -11.35
N HIS A 12 -1.08 3.70 -10.79
CA HIS A 12 -0.84 3.10 -9.48
C HIS A 12 -0.08 4.06 -8.55
N VAL A 13 -0.72 4.40 -7.44
CA VAL A 13 -0.17 5.24 -6.37
C VAL A 13 0.17 4.37 -5.16
N ALA A 14 1.38 4.50 -4.64
CA ALA A 14 1.80 3.86 -3.40
C ALA A 14 2.06 4.90 -2.31
N ILE A 15 1.57 4.71 -1.09
CA ILE A 15 1.69 5.68 0.00
C ILE A 15 2.31 5.06 1.27
N ILE A 16 3.43 5.63 1.71
CA ILE A 16 4.00 5.41 3.04
C ILE A 16 3.40 6.45 3.99
N MET A 17 2.45 6.00 4.83
CA MET A 17 1.66 6.82 5.76
C MET A 17 2.45 7.13 7.06
N ASP A 18 3.57 7.83 6.93
CA ASP A 18 4.47 8.17 8.04
C ASP A 18 4.07 9.50 8.72
N GLY A 19 4.40 9.65 10.00
CA GLY A 19 4.13 10.85 10.79
C GLY A 19 3.12 10.69 11.92
N ASN A 20 2.39 9.57 12.00
CA ASN A 20 1.34 9.32 13.00
C ASN A 20 1.80 9.58 14.46
N ASN A 21 2.92 8.98 14.87
CA ASN A 21 3.44 9.16 16.24
C ASN A 21 3.96 10.58 16.50
N ARG A 22 4.52 11.25 15.49
CA ARG A 22 4.97 12.64 15.61
C ARG A 22 3.81 13.60 15.72
N PHE A 23 2.72 13.33 15.00
CA PHE A 23 1.47 14.07 15.12
C PHE A 23 0.87 13.94 16.52
N ALA A 24 0.76 12.71 17.05
CA ALA A 24 0.27 12.49 18.41
C ALA A 24 1.10 13.25 19.45
N LYS A 25 2.44 13.26 19.30
CA LYS A 25 3.34 14.03 20.18
C LYS A 25 3.12 15.54 20.05
N LYS A 26 2.99 16.05 18.82
CA LYS A 26 2.73 17.48 18.51
C LYS A 26 1.42 17.93 19.16
N MET A 27 0.39 17.09 19.11
CA MET A 27 -0.96 17.36 19.62
C MET A 27 -1.16 16.96 21.08
N GLN A 28 -0.11 16.50 21.78
CA GLN A 28 -0.17 16.04 23.19
C GLN A 28 -1.21 14.93 23.43
N MET A 29 -1.39 14.04 22.46
CA MET A 29 -2.36 12.94 22.50
C MET A 29 -1.79 11.71 23.21
N GLN A 30 -2.67 10.77 23.56
CA GLN A 30 -2.25 9.49 24.13
C GLN A 30 -1.61 8.60 23.07
N LYS A 31 -0.85 7.60 23.53
CA LYS A 31 -0.20 6.64 22.64
C LYS A 31 -1.27 5.87 21.85
N GLY A 32 -1.12 5.84 20.53
CA GLY A 32 -2.08 5.19 19.62
C GLY A 32 -3.09 6.14 18.98
N ASP A 33 -3.35 7.31 19.57
CA ASP A 33 -4.32 8.27 19.01
C ASP A 33 -3.90 8.78 17.62
N GLY A 34 -2.60 9.00 17.40
CA GLY A 34 -2.11 9.40 16.08
C GLY A 34 -2.40 8.38 14.99
N HIS A 35 -2.42 7.08 15.30
CA HIS A 35 -2.79 6.04 14.35
C HIS A 35 -4.30 6.03 14.08
N ARG A 36 -5.13 6.37 15.08
CA ARG A 36 -6.58 6.56 14.89
C ARG A 36 -6.87 7.76 13.98
N GLU A 37 -6.19 8.88 14.17
CA GLU A 37 -6.33 10.04 13.28
C GLU A 37 -5.86 9.72 11.86
N GLY A 38 -4.75 8.98 11.73
CA GLY A 38 -4.28 8.51 10.43
C GLY A 38 -5.30 7.64 9.68
N LYS A 39 -6.10 6.84 10.39
CA LYS A 39 -7.20 6.07 9.79
C LYS A 39 -8.23 6.99 9.13
N ASN A 40 -8.60 8.09 9.79
CA ASN A 40 -9.60 9.04 9.29
C ASN A 40 -9.16 9.75 8.00
N VAL A 41 -7.86 9.90 7.78
CA VAL A 41 -7.30 10.51 6.57
C VAL A 41 -7.35 9.58 5.36
N LEU A 42 -7.27 8.27 5.56
CA LEU A 42 -7.23 7.31 4.47
C LEU A 42 -8.51 7.35 3.61
N ASP A 43 -9.66 7.55 4.25
CA ASP A 43 -10.97 7.53 3.62
C ASP A 43 -11.14 8.57 2.49
N PRO A 44 -10.95 9.89 2.73
CA PRO A 44 -10.98 10.90 1.67
C PRO A 44 -9.99 10.62 0.54
N ILE A 45 -8.81 10.09 0.87
CA ILE A 45 -7.76 9.80 -0.11
C ILE A 45 -8.17 8.65 -1.04
N VAL A 46 -8.72 7.57 -0.49
CA VAL A 46 -9.25 6.43 -1.26
C VAL A 46 -10.38 6.87 -2.18
N GLU A 47 -11.34 7.64 -1.66
CA GLU A 47 -12.47 8.16 -2.44
C GLU A 47 -11.99 9.07 -3.57
N HIS A 48 -11.03 9.95 -3.29
CA HIS A 48 -10.47 10.86 -4.28
C HIS A 48 -9.74 10.12 -5.40
N CYS A 49 -8.82 9.21 -5.06
CA CYS A 49 -8.12 8.36 -6.03
C CYS A 49 -9.10 7.65 -6.98
N LYS A 50 -10.17 7.06 -6.42
CA LYS A 50 -11.22 6.43 -7.20
C LYS A 50 -11.96 7.43 -8.11
N SER A 51 -12.25 8.63 -7.60
CA SER A 51 -12.98 9.67 -8.35
C SER A 51 -12.20 10.22 -9.55
N VAL A 52 -10.87 10.34 -9.42
CA VAL A 52 -10.00 10.85 -10.49
C VAL A 52 -9.50 9.75 -11.44
N GLY A 53 -9.81 8.48 -11.14
CA GLY A 53 -9.56 7.36 -12.06
C GLY A 53 -8.24 6.61 -11.84
N VAL A 54 -7.61 6.74 -10.66
CA VAL A 54 -6.49 5.87 -10.25
C VAL A 54 -6.98 4.42 -10.24
N LYS A 55 -6.17 3.50 -10.77
CA LYS A 55 -6.52 2.08 -10.90
C LYS A 55 -6.10 1.26 -9.69
N ALA A 56 -4.98 1.60 -9.08
CA ALA A 56 -4.47 0.94 -7.89
C ALA A 56 -3.95 1.95 -6.86
N LEU A 57 -4.35 1.76 -5.60
CA LEU A 57 -3.81 2.47 -4.46
C LEU A 57 -3.24 1.44 -3.48
N THR A 58 -1.93 1.50 -3.20
CA THR A 58 -1.28 0.64 -2.22
C THR A 58 -0.79 1.44 -1.02
N VAL A 59 -1.24 1.08 0.18
CA VAL A 59 -0.87 1.80 1.41
C VAL A 59 -0.03 0.93 2.34
N PHE A 60 1.01 1.52 2.94
CA PHE A 60 1.88 0.80 3.87
C PHE A 60 1.38 0.90 5.31
N ALA A 61 0.61 -0.10 5.75
CA ALA A 61 -0.01 -0.11 7.07
C ALA A 61 0.91 -0.69 8.16
N PHE A 62 1.62 -1.79 7.87
CA PHE A 62 2.50 -2.44 8.86
C PHE A 62 3.67 -3.16 8.15
N SER A 63 4.91 -2.77 8.47
CA SER A 63 6.12 -3.38 7.89
C SER A 63 6.52 -4.68 8.60
N SER A 64 7.27 -5.55 7.93
CA SER A 64 7.89 -6.73 8.55
C SER A 64 8.78 -6.36 9.75
N GLU A 65 9.44 -5.20 9.69
CA GLU A 65 10.29 -4.71 10.78
C GLU A 65 9.47 -4.22 11.99
N ASN A 66 8.18 -3.89 11.83
CA ASN A 66 7.34 -3.43 12.95
C ASN A 66 7.01 -4.53 13.95
N TRP A 67 7.23 -5.80 13.61
CA TRP A 67 7.20 -6.88 14.57
C TRP A 67 8.28 -6.81 15.66
N ASN A 68 9.33 -6.01 15.47
CA ASN A 68 10.36 -5.78 16.48
C ASN A 68 9.96 -4.71 17.50
N ARG A 69 8.77 -4.11 17.37
CA ARG A 69 8.22 -3.16 18.33
C ARG A 69 7.73 -3.88 19.59
N PRO A 70 7.52 -3.16 20.72
CA PRO A 70 6.93 -3.75 21.91
C PRO A 70 5.58 -4.43 21.62
N GLN A 71 5.34 -5.60 22.21
CA GLN A 71 4.17 -6.44 21.92
C GLN A 71 2.85 -5.69 22.03
N TYR A 72 2.65 -4.88 23.07
CA TYR A 72 1.43 -4.09 23.25
C TYR A 72 1.14 -3.11 22.09
N GLU A 73 2.18 -2.61 21.43
CA GLU A 73 2.03 -1.71 20.27
C GLU A 73 1.66 -2.51 19.02
N VAL A 74 2.24 -3.70 18.86
CA VAL A 74 1.86 -4.65 17.80
C VAL A 74 0.40 -5.05 17.96
N ASP A 75 -0.03 -5.44 19.16
CA ASP A 75 -1.41 -5.84 19.45
C ASP A 75 -2.40 -4.72 19.14
N LEU A 76 -2.08 -3.48 19.52
CA LEU A 76 -2.88 -2.31 19.19
C LEU A 76 -3.00 -2.10 17.67
N LEU A 77 -1.90 -2.23 16.92
CA LEU A 77 -1.90 -2.06 15.47
C LEU A 77 -2.70 -3.15 14.76
N MET A 78 -2.61 -4.40 15.22
CA MET A 78 -3.44 -5.50 14.71
C MET A 78 -4.92 -5.27 15.00
N LYS A 79 -5.27 -4.74 16.18
CA LYS A 79 -6.64 -4.40 16.51
C LYS A 79 -7.19 -3.26 15.66
N LEU A 80 -6.40 -2.19 15.47
CA LEU A 80 -6.77 -1.07 14.59
C LEU A 80 -6.97 -1.52 13.15
N LEU A 81 -6.16 -2.45 12.67
CA LEU A 81 -6.32 -3.05 11.36
C LEU A 81 -7.64 -3.82 11.25
N GLU A 82 -7.95 -4.68 12.22
CA GLU A 82 -9.23 -5.40 12.27
C GLU A 82 -10.41 -4.43 12.18
N ASP A 83 -10.40 -3.39 13.03
CA ASP A 83 -11.44 -2.36 13.06
C ASP A 83 -11.50 -1.57 11.74
N THR A 84 -10.36 -1.39 11.07
CA THR A 84 -10.30 -0.75 9.74
C THR A 84 -10.97 -1.62 8.69
N ILE A 85 -10.75 -2.93 8.69
CA ILE A 85 -11.37 -3.82 7.69
C ILE A 85 -12.90 -3.78 7.81
N TYR A 86 -13.44 -3.85 9.04
CA TYR A 86 -14.89 -3.78 9.25
C TYR A 86 -15.50 -2.45 8.78
N GLU A 87 -14.82 -1.34 9.00
CA GLU A 87 -15.29 -0.02 8.57
C GLU A 87 -15.12 0.23 7.07
N GLN A 88 -14.05 -0.31 6.46
CA GLN A 88 -13.79 -0.14 5.03
C GLN A 88 -14.72 -0.99 4.17
N LEU A 89 -15.11 -2.19 4.62
CA LEU A 89 -15.83 -3.13 3.76
C LEU A 89 -17.15 -2.56 3.19
N PRO A 90 -18.03 -1.91 3.97
CA PRO A 90 -19.23 -1.24 3.42
C PRO A 90 -18.89 -0.12 2.41
N ARG A 91 -17.76 0.57 2.59
CA ARG A 91 -17.29 1.60 1.66
C ARG A 91 -16.81 0.97 0.35
N MET A 92 -16.06 -0.13 0.42
CA MET A 92 -15.62 -0.88 -0.75
C MET A 92 -16.80 -1.33 -1.61
N GLU A 93 -17.87 -1.81 -0.98
CA GLU A 93 -19.14 -2.15 -1.65
C GLU A 93 -19.81 -0.92 -2.28
N LYS A 94 -19.95 0.17 -1.51
CA LYS A 94 -20.57 1.41 -1.99
C LYS A 94 -19.86 1.99 -3.21
N PHE A 95 -18.53 1.91 -3.25
CA PHE A 95 -17.72 2.54 -4.29
C PHE A 95 -17.19 1.58 -5.35
N ASN A 96 -17.52 0.29 -5.24
CA ASN A 96 -17.05 -0.78 -6.12
C ASN A 96 -15.52 -0.85 -6.20
N ILE A 97 -14.86 -0.92 -5.03
CA ILE A 97 -13.40 -0.98 -4.89
C ILE A 97 -12.99 -2.37 -4.41
N ALA A 98 -12.11 -3.06 -5.16
CA ALA A 98 -11.54 -4.33 -4.71
C ALA A 98 -10.54 -4.09 -3.57
N LEU A 99 -10.73 -4.76 -2.43
CA LEU A 99 -9.81 -4.71 -1.30
C LEU A 99 -8.89 -5.92 -1.31
N ARG A 100 -7.58 -5.68 -1.20
CA ARG A 100 -6.54 -6.72 -1.22
C ARG A 100 -5.51 -6.52 -0.12
N PHE A 101 -4.84 -7.59 0.28
CA PHE A 101 -3.77 -7.53 1.26
C PHE A 101 -2.50 -8.26 0.78
N ILE A 102 -1.34 -7.64 1.02
CA ILE A 102 -0.04 -8.22 0.74
C ILE A 102 0.84 -8.25 1.99
N GLY A 103 1.74 -9.22 2.06
CA GLY A 103 2.67 -9.41 3.18
C GLY A 103 2.53 -10.77 3.87
N ASP A 104 3.32 -10.96 4.92
CA ASP A 104 3.44 -12.26 5.59
C ASP A 104 2.29 -12.51 6.56
N ARG A 105 1.37 -13.42 6.17
CA ARG A 105 0.23 -13.82 7.00
C ARG A 105 0.58 -14.82 8.11
N SER A 106 1.76 -15.46 8.07
CA SER A 106 2.12 -16.53 9.03
C SER A 106 2.18 -16.08 10.49
N ARG A 107 2.25 -14.76 10.71
CA ARG A 107 2.33 -14.15 12.04
C ARG A 107 1.03 -13.50 12.51
N LEU A 108 0.00 -13.48 11.66
CA LEU A 108 -1.31 -12.92 11.98
C LEU A 108 -2.13 -13.97 12.75
N SER A 109 -3.11 -13.51 13.52
CA SER A 109 -4.08 -14.43 14.11
C SER A 109 -4.95 -15.06 13.03
N ASP A 110 -5.44 -16.28 13.28
CA ASP A 110 -6.37 -16.96 12.36
C ASP A 110 -7.60 -16.07 12.08
N HIS A 111 -8.17 -15.48 13.13
CA HIS A 111 -9.30 -14.55 13.01
C HIS A 111 -9.04 -13.37 12.06
N LEU A 112 -7.90 -12.70 12.20
CA LEU A 112 -7.56 -11.58 11.32
C LEU A 112 -7.30 -12.06 9.87
N SER A 113 -6.65 -13.22 9.72
CA SER A 113 -6.39 -13.82 8.40
C SER A 113 -7.69 -14.19 7.69
N ASP A 114 -8.65 -14.78 8.41
CA ASP A 114 -9.98 -15.12 7.90
C ASP A 114 -10.78 -13.85 7.54
N LEU A 115 -10.71 -12.81 8.36
CA LEU A 115 -11.36 -11.52 8.07
C LEU A 115 -10.80 -10.87 6.81
N MET A 116 -9.47 -10.87 6.63
CA MET A 116 -8.82 -10.38 5.42
C MET A 116 -9.27 -11.18 4.20
N GLN A 117 -9.27 -12.51 4.29
CA GLN A 117 -9.71 -13.38 3.20
C GLN A 117 -11.19 -13.15 2.85
N TYR A 118 -12.05 -13.00 3.85
CA TYR A 118 -13.46 -12.69 3.66
C TYR A 118 -13.64 -11.37 2.90
N ALA A 119 -12.92 -10.32 3.30
CA ALA A 119 -12.99 -9.02 2.65
C ALA A 119 -12.48 -9.06 1.20
N GLU A 120 -11.39 -9.79 0.94
CA GLU A 120 -10.87 -10.04 -0.42
C GLU A 120 -11.91 -10.74 -1.30
N GLN A 121 -12.50 -11.83 -0.82
CA GLN A 121 -13.51 -12.58 -1.57
C GLN A 121 -14.76 -11.76 -1.85
N LYS A 122 -15.24 -11.00 -0.86
CA LYS A 122 -16.45 -10.18 -0.98
C LYS A 122 -16.32 -9.08 -2.03
N THR A 123 -15.10 -8.59 -2.24
CA THR A 123 -14.81 -7.44 -3.13
C THR A 123 -14.09 -7.84 -4.42
N ALA A 124 -13.79 -9.12 -4.64
CA ALA A 124 -12.98 -9.63 -5.75
C ALA A 124 -13.51 -9.30 -7.15
N ALA A 125 -14.84 -9.13 -7.29
CA ALA A 125 -15.47 -8.82 -8.58
C ALA A 125 -15.56 -7.31 -8.86
N PHE A 126 -15.06 -6.46 -7.96
CA PHE A 126 -15.11 -5.01 -8.11
C PHE A 126 -13.94 -4.53 -8.97
N ASP A 127 -14.20 -3.58 -9.87
CA ASP A 127 -13.25 -3.22 -10.93
C ASP A 127 -13.04 -1.71 -11.08
N SER A 128 -13.70 -0.87 -10.26
CA SER A 128 -13.52 0.58 -10.34
C SER A 128 -12.12 1.03 -9.89
N MET A 129 -11.55 0.37 -8.88
CA MET A 129 -10.18 0.57 -8.36
C MET A 129 -9.80 -0.61 -7.47
N THR A 130 -8.51 -0.91 -7.33
CA THR A 130 -7.99 -1.81 -6.28
C THR A 130 -7.34 -1.01 -5.16
N LEU A 131 -7.79 -1.19 -3.92
CA LEU A 131 -7.11 -0.77 -2.71
C LEU A 131 -6.32 -1.95 -2.12
N THR A 132 -5.01 -1.83 -2.06
CA THR A 132 -4.13 -2.82 -1.46
C THR A 132 -3.58 -2.29 -0.14
N ILE A 133 -3.72 -3.07 0.94
CA ILE A 133 -3.11 -2.76 2.23
C ILE A 133 -1.92 -3.70 2.48
N ALA A 134 -0.73 -3.13 2.61
CA ALA A 134 0.49 -3.87 2.90
C ALA A 134 0.71 -4.03 4.42
N ILE A 135 0.70 -5.28 4.88
CA ILE A 135 0.64 -5.64 6.30
C ILE A 135 1.60 -6.79 6.55
N SER A 136 2.47 -6.68 7.57
CA SER A 136 3.57 -7.62 7.76
C SER A 136 4.45 -7.72 6.49
N TYR A 137 4.52 -6.62 5.72
CA TYR A 137 5.14 -6.59 4.40
C TYR A 137 6.53 -5.95 4.44
N GLY A 138 7.43 -6.47 3.62
CA GLY A 138 8.70 -5.83 3.27
C GLY A 138 9.14 -6.33 1.90
N GLY A 139 9.69 -5.46 1.06
CA GLY A 139 10.10 -5.79 -0.30
C GLY A 139 11.21 -6.85 -0.34
N MET A 140 12.13 -6.83 0.63
CA MET A 140 13.12 -7.91 0.78
C MET A 140 12.46 -9.25 1.13
N TRP A 141 11.41 -9.24 1.97
CA TRP A 141 10.63 -10.43 2.26
C TRP A 141 9.87 -10.91 1.03
N ASP A 142 9.25 -10.00 0.27
CA ASP A 142 8.48 -10.28 -0.95
C ASP A 142 9.35 -10.96 -2.01
N MET A 143 10.55 -10.43 -2.25
CA MET A 143 11.54 -11.02 -3.15
C MET A 143 12.03 -12.40 -2.66
N ALA A 144 12.31 -12.55 -1.36
CA ALA A 144 12.72 -13.83 -0.80
C ALA A 144 11.59 -14.88 -0.86
N HIS A 145 10.35 -14.45 -0.67
CA HIS A 145 9.16 -15.29 -0.80
C HIS A 145 8.96 -15.72 -2.25
N ALA A 146 9.03 -14.79 -3.21
CA ALA A 146 8.97 -15.07 -4.64
C ALA A 146 10.04 -16.10 -5.06
N ALA A 147 11.28 -15.94 -4.62
CA ALA A 147 12.36 -16.89 -4.88
C ALA A 147 12.07 -18.29 -4.32
N LYS A 148 11.48 -18.41 -3.12
CA LYS A 148 11.05 -19.70 -2.54
C LYS A 148 9.95 -20.36 -3.36
N CYS A 149 8.95 -19.59 -3.80
CA CYS A 149 7.87 -20.11 -4.65
C CYS A 149 8.38 -20.59 -6.00
N ILE A 150 9.28 -19.83 -6.64
CA ILE A 150 9.95 -20.25 -7.89
C ILE A 150 10.72 -21.57 -7.67
N ALA A 151 11.49 -21.67 -6.58
CA ALA A 151 12.23 -22.89 -6.26
C ALA A 151 11.30 -24.09 -6.06
N GLN A 152 10.16 -23.91 -5.41
CA GLN A 152 9.14 -24.96 -5.24
C GLN A 152 8.54 -25.39 -6.59
N ASP A 153 8.24 -24.45 -7.48
CA ASP A 153 7.71 -24.75 -8.81
C ASP A 153 8.75 -25.39 -9.74
N VAL A 154 10.04 -25.08 -9.55
CA VAL A 154 11.15 -25.81 -10.19
C VAL A 154 11.21 -27.25 -9.71
N LEU A 155 11.15 -27.49 -8.39
CA LEU A 155 11.13 -28.84 -7.81
C LEU A 155 9.91 -29.65 -8.26
N ALA A 156 8.78 -28.98 -8.48
CA ALA A 156 7.56 -29.58 -9.01
C ALA A 156 7.57 -29.75 -10.54
N GLY A 157 8.63 -29.34 -11.24
CA GLY A 157 8.77 -29.45 -12.69
C GLY A 157 7.89 -28.49 -13.50
N LYS A 158 7.28 -27.47 -12.87
CA LYS A 158 6.45 -26.46 -13.55
C LYS A 158 7.29 -25.35 -14.19
N VAL A 159 8.48 -25.08 -13.65
CA VAL A 159 9.42 -24.06 -14.13
C VAL A 159 10.78 -24.72 -14.37
N GLN A 160 11.48 -24.31 -15.43
CA GLN A 160 12.88 -24.69 -15.65
C GLN A 160 13.79 -23.55 -15.20
N THR A 161 14.94 -23.86 -14.60
CA THR A 161 15.85 -22.86 -14.02
C THR A 161 16.38 -21.86 -15.06
N ASN A 162 16.59 -22.30 -16.30
CA ASN A 162 17.00 -21.45 -17.43
C ASN A 162 15.91 -20.47 -17.90
N HIS A 163 14.65 -20.67 -17.50
CA HIS A 163 13.56 -19.73 -17.78
C HIS A 163 13.39 -18.66 -16.69
N ILE A 164 14.16 -18.73 -15.60
CA ILE A 164 14.10 -17.72 -14.53
C ILE A 164 14.78 -16.44 -15.04
N ASN A 165 13.97 -15.42 -15.28
CA ASN A 165 14.38 -14.08 -15.68
C ASN A 165 13.51 -13.03 -14.94
N VAL A 166 13.69 -11.75 -15.27
CA VAL A 166 12.94 -10.64 -14.64
C VAL A 166 11.43 -10.82 -14.84
N ASP A 167 10.98 -11.15 -16.05
CA ASP A 167 9.55 -11.32 -16.37
C ASP A 167 8.91 -12.50 -15.62
N LEU A 168 9.65 -13.60 -15.44
CA LEU A 168 9.17 -14.72 -14.64
C LEU A 168 9.13 -14.33 -13.17
N PHE A 169 10.18 -13.70 -12.65
CA PHE A 169 10.24 -13.30 -11.24
C PHE A 169 9.13 -12.32 -10.88
N ASP A 170 8.79 -11.40 -11.79
CA ASP A 170 7.71 -10.45 -11.65
C ASP A 170 6.37 -11.14 -11.33
N LYS A 171 6.07 -12.27 -11.97
CA LYS A 171 4.84 -13.06 -11.71
C LYS A 171 4.75 -13.64 -10.29
N TYR A 172 5.86 -13.69 -9.56
CA TYR A 172 5.91 -14.26 -8.21
C TYR A 172 6.00 -13.22 -7.10
N VAL A 173 6.30 -11.94 -7.41
CA VAL A 173 6.23 -10.87 -6.42
C VAL A 173 4.79 -10.40 -6.23
N SER A 174 4.54 -9.71 -5.13
CA SER A 174 3.25 -9.07 -4.86
C SER A 174 2.85 -8.07 -5.95
N LEU A 175 1.55 -7.89 -6.18
CA LEU A 175 0.98 -6.89 -7.10
C LEU A 175 1.30 -7.05 -8.59
N ASN A 176 1.79 -8.21 -9.02
CA ASN A 176 2.12 -8.48 -10.42
C ASN A 176 0.94 -8.39 -11.41
N ASP A 177 -0.29 -8.42 -10.89
CA ASP A 177 -1.53 -8.29 -11.65
C ASP A 177 -2.08 -6.86 -11.68
N LEU A 178 -1.40 -5.90 -11.04
CA LEU A 178 -1.74 -4.48 -11.05
C LEU A 178 -0.80 -3.69 -11.97
N PRO A 179 -1.16 -2.47 -12.41
CA PRO A 179 -0.23 -1.59 -13.10
C PRO A 179 1.04 -1.34 -12.26
N ALA A 180 2.16 -1.10 -12.92
CA ALA A 180 3.41 -0.74 -12.24
C ALA A 180 3.22 0.52 -11.39
N VAL A 181 3.93 0.62 -10.26
CA VAL A 181 3.87 1.79 -9.38
C VAL A 181 4.41 3.00 -10.12
N ASP A 182 3.54 3.97 -10.38
CA ASP A 182 3.91 5.20 -11.09
C ASP A 182 4.43 6.27 -10.13
N LEU A 183 3.77 6.38 -8.97
CA LEU A 183 4.05 7.41 -7.98
C LEU A 183 4.08 6.80 -6.58
N LEU A 184 5.21 6.96 -5.88
CA LEU A 184 5.35 6.60 -4.47
C LEU A 184 5.45 7.88 -3.64
N ILE A 185 4.44 8.08 -2.80
CA ILE A 185 4.32 9.19 -1.86
C ILE A 185 4.80 8.75 -0.48
N ARG A 186 5.60 9.58 0.19
CA ARG A 186 5.91 9.42 1.61
C ARG A 186 5.69 10.73 2.35
N THR A 187 4.89 10.64 3.40
CA THR A 187 4.65 11.73 4.36
C THR A 187 5.70 11.75 5.46
N GLY A 188 5.72 12.83 6.24
CA GLY A 188 6.54 12.94 7.45
C GLY A 188 8.01 13.30 7.22
N GLY A 189 8.43 13.80 6.07
CA GLY A 189 9.74 14.43 5.88
C GLY A 189 10.95 13.49 5.91
N ASP A 190 10.73 12.18 5.86
CA ASP A 190 11.80 11.19 5.73
C ASP A 190 11.99 10.81 4.25
N TYR A 191 13.25 10.76 3.79
CA TYR A 191 13.61 10.51 2.39
C TYR A 191 14.14 9.09 2.19
N ARG A 192 13.26 8.09 2.36
CA ARG A 192 13.60 6.66 2.16
C ARG A 192 12.35 5.82 1.85
N LEU A 193 12.53 4.65 1.25
CA LEU A 193 11.42 3.72 0.98
C LEU A 193 11.09 2.80 2.16
N SER A 194 12.02 2.63 3.11
CA SER A 194 11.80 1.78 4.29
C SER A 194 11.33 0.36 3.95
N ASN A 195 11.99 -0.29 2.99
CA ASN A 195 11.65 -1.65 2.53
C ASN A 195 10.24 -1.76 1.92
N PHE A 196 9.63 -0.67 1.46
CA PHE A 196 8.33 -0.70 0.78
C PHE A 196 8.49 -0.85 -0.73
N LEU A 197 7.79 -1.83 -1.31
CA LEU A 197 7.67 -2.08 -2.76
C LEU A 197 8.99 -2.00 -3.54
N LEU A 198 10.07 -2.64 -3.05
CA LEU A 198 11.40 -2.49 -3.64
C LEU A 198 11.49 -2.92 -5.12
N TRP A 199 10.78 -3.98 -5.48
CA TRP A 199 10.72 -4.46 -6.87
C TRP A 199 9.79 -3.57 -7.71
N GLN A 200 8.57 -3.35 -7.21
CA GLN A 200 7.49 -2.69 -7.93
C GLN A 200 7.74 -1.18 -8.12
N ALA A 201 8.53 -0.55 -7.24
CA ALA A 201 8.85 0.87 -7.29
C ALA A 201 10.15 1.18 -8.04
N ALA A 202 10.76 0.21 -8.76
CA ALA A 202 12.05 0.39 -9.43
C ALA A 202 12.11 1.61 -10.38
N TYR A 203 10.98 1.95 -11.01
CA TYR A 203 10.84 3.10 -11.91
C TYR A 203 9.71 4.07 -11.49
N ALA A 204 9.33 4.01 -10.21
CA ALA A 204 8.33 4.91 -9.66
C ALA A 204 8.92 6.30 -9.47
N GLU A 205 8.14 7.33 -9.75
CA GLU A 205 8.46 8.68 -9.31
C GLU A 205 8.28 8.77 -7.79
N LEU A 206 9.28 9.36 -7.12
CA LEU A 206 9.24 9.53 -5.67
C LEU A 206 8.80 10.96 -5.32
N TYR A 207 7.82 11.05 -4.42
CA TYR A 207 7.34 12.31 -3.85
C TYR A 207 7.41 12.25 -2.32
N PHE A 208 8.23 13.11 -1.74
CA PHE A 208 8.40 13.23 -0.30
C PHE A 208 7.82 14.56 0.18
N THR A 209 7.03 14.53 1.25
CA THR A 209 6.50 15.74 1.89
C THR A 209 6.78 15.74 3.38
N GLU A 210 7.02 16.92 3.96
CA GLU A 210 7.15 17.11 5.40
C GLU A 210 5.82 16.93 6.17
N THR A 211 4.69 17.07 5.47
CA THR A 211 3.34 16.90 6.04
C THR A 211 3.22 15.56 6.74
N LEU A 212 2.77 15.55 8.00
CA LEU A 212 2.51 14.33 8.75
C LEU A 212 1.25 13.63 8.20
N TRP A 213 1.19 12.30 8.20
CA TRP A 213 0.04 11.57 7.65
C TRP A 213 -1.34 12.05 8.16
N PRO A 214 -1.57 12.27 9.47
CA PRO A 214 -2.85 12.81 9.95
C PRO A 214 -3.21 14.22 9.47
N GLU A 215 -2.25 14.95 8.88
CA GLU A 215 -2.43 16.29 8.32
C GLU A 215 -2.50 16.26 6.78
N PHE A 216 -2.32 15.09 6.15
CA PHE A 216 -2.27 14.95 4.70
C PHE A 216 -3.67 15.08 4.08
N THR A 217 -3.83 15.95 3.10
CA THR A 217 -5.16 16.25 2.51
C THR A 217 -5.28 15.85 1.05
N VAL A 218 -6.51 15.86 0.54
CA VAL A 218 -6.80 15.64 -0.89
C VAL A 218 -6.10 16.71 -1.76
N GLU A 219 -6.03 17.95 -1.29
CA GLU A 219 -5.34 19.04 -2.00
C GLU A 219 -3.82 18.78 -2.11
N GLU A 220 -3.21 18.19 -1.08
CA GLU A 220 -1.81 17.78 -1.11
C GLU A 220 -1.58 16.58 -2.04
N LEU A 221 -2.51 15.63 -2.07
CA LEU A 221 -2.48 14.53 -3.02
C LEU A 221 -2.56 15.04 -4.47
N ASP A 222 -3.49 15.96 -4.75
CA ASP A 222 -3.61 16.62 -6.05
C ASP A 222 -2.33 17.38 -6.43
N TYR A 223 -1.66 17.98 -5.45
CA TYR A 223 -0.36 18.60 -5.68
C TYR A 223 0.70 17.56 -6.05
N ALA A 224 0.75 16.41 -5.36
CA ALA A 224 1.64 15.30 -5.72
C ALA A 224 1.37 14.78 -7.14
N PHE A 225 0.10 14.67 -7.55
CA PHE A 225 -0.29 14.28 -8.91
C PHE A 225 0.15 15.31 -9.95
N ARG A 226 0.03 16.61 -9.66
CA ARG A 226 0.55 17.67 -10.55
C ARG A 226 2.06 17.58 -10.70
N VAL A 227 2.80 17.37 -9.59
CA VAL A 227 4.25 17.19 -9.63
C VAL A 227 4.63 15.97 -10.47
N PHE A 228 3.91 14.85 -10.32
CA PHE A 228 4.09 13.67 -11.16
C PHE A 228 3.85 13.98 -12.65
N SER A 229 2.73 14.62 -12.98
CA SER A 229 2.37 14.94 -14.38
C SER A 229 3.36 15.89 -15.06
N GLY A 230 4.08 16.71 -14.29
CA GLY A 230 5.10 17.62 -14.79
C GLY A 230 6.48 16.99 -15.00
N ARG A 231 6.69 15.73 -14.62
CA ARG A 231 7.97 15.03 -14.82
C ARG A 231 8.03 14.35 -16.19
N GLU A 232 9.16 14.52 -16.86
CA GLU A 232 9.47 13.77 -18.07
C GLU A 232 10.07 12.41 -17.70
N ARG A 233 9.28 11.33 -17.82
CA ARG A 233 9.74 9.98 -17.48
C ARG A 233 10.67 9.44 -18.57
N ARG A 234 11.93 9.22 -18.21
CA ARG A 234 12.94 8.55 -19.06
C ARG A 234 13.31 7.23 -18.39
N PHE A 235 12.95 6.11 -19.00
CA PHE A 235 13.23 4.77 -18.48
C PHE A 235 14.67 4.29 -18.77
N GLY A 236 15.63 5.23 -18.80
CA GLY A 236 16.96 5.04 -19.39
C GLY A 236 17.04 5.62 -20.79
#